data_AF-A0A3R9TEB9-F1
#
_entry.id   AF-A0A3R9TEB9-F1
#
_cell.length_a   1.000
_cell.length_b   1.000
_cell.length_c   1.000
_cell.angle_alpha   90.00
_cell.angle_beta   90.00
_cell.angle_gamma   90.00
#
_symmetry.space_group_name_H-M   'P 1'
#
loop_
_entity.id
_entity.type
_entity.pdbx_description
1 polymer ?
#
loop_
_entity_poly.entity_id
_entity_poly.type
_entity_poly.pdbx_seq_one_letter_code
_entity_poly.pdbx_strand_id
1 'polypeptide(L)'
;MNSSIKRAVLGIPDRAWREITYPTAIPDPDTGELISNAEVAEIPAYTAFASRKKSEQVTARLIVRRARDLDKPATIGEQGELFPVWRYHPFFTDNAAPTLQAEREHRHHAVIEQVIADSKAAALAHLPSGHFNANAAWLTLWAIAYNLLRAAGALASAFHAKATTATLRAHLVHVPARIARSARRITLHLPHNWPWQHAWTHLFDT
;
A
#
# COMPACT_ATOMS: atom_id res chain seq x y z
N MET A 1 14.47 -17.01 2.77
CA MET A 1 14.92 -16.63 1.39
C MET A 1 15.39 -17.85 0.62
N ASN A 2 15.08 -17.96 -0.68
CA ASN A 2 15.53 -19.06 -1.57
C ASN A 2 17.07 -19.10 -1.71
N SER A 3 17.67 -20.29 -1.85
CA SER A 3 19.15 -20.47 -1.93
C SER A 3 19.82 -19.78 -3.13
N SER A 4 19.17 -19.79 -4.31
CA SER A 4 19.66 -19.10 -5.51
C SER A 4 19.70 -17.59 -5.30
N ILE A 5 18.61 -17.04 -4.74
CA ILE A 5 18.53 -15.61 -4.40
C ILE A 5 19.58 -15.26 -3.35
N LYS A 6 19.72 -16.08 -2.30
CA LYS A 6 20.74 -15.87 -1.26
C LYS A 6 22.14 -15.83 -1.86
N ARG A 7 22.49 -16.75 -2.77
CA ARG A 7 23.78 -16.74 -3.47
C ARG A 7 23.96 -15.48 -4.32
N ALA A 8 22.92 -15.06 -5.04
CA ALA A 8 22.96 -13.87 -5.88
C ALA A 8 23.20 -12.60 -5.04
N VAL A 9 22.47 -12.45 -3.93
CA VAL A 9 22.62 -11.34 -2.98
C VAL A 9 24.02 -11.30 -2.36
N LEU A 10 24.55 -12.44 -1.92
CA LEU A 10 25.91 -12.54 -1.35
C LEU A 10 27.02 -12.25 -2.37
N GLY A 11 26.71 -12.32 -3.68
CA GLY A 11 27.64 -11.97 -4.75
C GLY A 11 27.67 -10.49 -5.11
N ILE A 12 26.80 -9.66 -4.52
CA ILE A 12 26.78 -8.22 -4.76
C ILE A 12 28.00 -7.59 -4.09
N PRO A 13 28.89 -6.90 -4.82
CA PRO A 13 30.05 -6.27 -4.23
C PRO A 13 29.64 -5.08 -3.36
N ASP A 14 30.36 -4.81 -2.27
CA ASP A 14 29.99 -3.76 -1.30
C ASP A 14 29.82 -2.38 -1.94
N ARG A 15 30.61 -2.06 -2.98
CA ARG A 15 30.53 -0.80 -3.74
C ARG A 15 29.27 -0.64 -4.61
N ALA A 16 28.48 -1.69 -4.80
CA ALA A 16 27.25 -1.63 -5.61
C ALA A 16 26.02 -1.22 -4.80
N TRP A 17 26.14 -1.19 -3.47
CA TRP A 17 25.07 -0.74 -2.58
C TRP A 17 25.01 0.78 -2.56
N ARG A 18 23.80 1.30 -2.74
CA ARG A 18 23.51 2.74 -2.69
C ARG A 18 22.68 3.03 -1.45
N GLU A 19 23.17 3.90 -0.59
CA GLU A 19 22.41 4.35 0.58
C GLU A 19 21.15 5.11 0.17
N ILE A 20 20.08 4.85 0.92
CA ILE A 20 18.82 5.59 0.88
C ILE A 20 18.43 5.99 2.31
N THR A 21 17.93 7.21 2.45
CA THR A 21 17.47 7.77 3.72
C THR A 21 15.98 8.05 3.63
N TYR A 22 15.25 7.67 4.67
CA TYR A 22 13.83 7.98 4.78
C TYR A 22 13.64 9.33 5.47
N PRO A 23 12.89 10.29 4.87
CA PRO A 23 12.59 11.57 5.51
C PRO A 23 11.82 11.42 6.82
N THR A 24 11.01 10.36 6.91
CA THR A 24 10.32 9.94 8.13
C THR A 24 10.65 8.47 8.32
N ALA A 25 11.15 8.11 9.50
CA ALA A 25 11.49 6.73 9.79
C ALA A 25 10.23 5.83 9.64
N ILE A 26 10.39 4.68 9.01
CA ILE A 26 9.30 3.77 8.67
C ILE A 26 9.39 2.55 9.59
N PRO A 27 8.29 2.09 10.21
CA PRO A 27 8.30 0.85 10.96
C PRO A 27 8.59 -0.34 10.03
N ASP A 28 9.57 -1.13 10.40
CA ASP A 28 9.86 -2.41 9.77
C ASP A 28 8.66 -3.36 9.98
N PRO A 29 8.13 -3.99 8.92
CA PRO A 29 6.93 -4.82 9.02
C PRO A 29 7.14 -6.13 9.80
N ASP A 30 8.37 -6.61 9.92
CA ASP A 30 8.71 -7.86 10.59
C ASP A 30 9.01 -7.66 12.09
N THR A 31 9.51 -6.49 12.48
CA THR A 31 9.99 -6.20 13.85
C THR A 31 9.31 -5.01 14.54
N GLY A 32 8.69 -4.11 13.79
CA GLY A 32 8.06 -2.90 14.30
C GLY A 32 9.04 -1.75 14.62
N GLU A 33 10.35 -1.95 14.43
CA GLU A 33 11.37 -0.93 14.69
C GLU A 33 11.44 0.13 13.59
N LEU A 34 11.84 1.35 13.94
CA LEU A 34 11.95 2.45 13.00
C LEU A 34 13.24 2.37 12.18
N ILE A 35 13.10 2.15 10.87
CA ILE A 35 14.20 2.22 9.92
C ILE A 35 14.30 3.65 9.38
N SER A 36 15.46 4.29 9.56
CA SER A 36 15.78 5.59 8.96
C SER A 36 16.70 5.46 7.73
N ASN A 37 17.53 4.43 7.68
CA ASN A 37 18.54 4.22 6.63
C ASN A 37 18.45 2.79 6.08
N ALA A 38 18.58 2.66 4.77
CA ALA A 38 18.66 1.37 4.07
C ALA A 38 19.60 1.50 2.88
N GLU A 39 19.91 0.39 2.24
CA GLU A 39 20.74 0.36 1.04
C GLU A 39 20.06 -0.44 -0.06
N VAL A 40 20.26 -0.04 -1.31
CA VAL A 40 19.68 -0.69 -2.48
C VAL A 40 20.79 -1.05 -3.47
N ALA A 41 20.74 -2.27 -3.98
CA ALA A 41 21.58 -2.73 -5.07
C ALA A 41 20.73 -3.42 -6.15
N GLU A 42 21.28 -3.51 -7.36
CA GLU A 42 20.64 -4.18 -8.49
C GLU A 42 21.54 -5.28 -9.03
N ILE A 43 20.93 -6.42 -9.34
CA ILE A 43 21.51 -7.45 -10.21
C ILE A 43 20.77 -7.34 -11.54
N PRO A 44 21.41 -6.81 -12.61
CA PRO A 44 20.72 -6.47 -13.85
C PRO A 44 20.09 -7.67 -14.57
N ALA A 45 20.68 -8.86 -14.42
CA ALA A 45 20.21 -10.09 -15.03
C ALA A 45 20.22 -11.23 -14.01
N TYR A 46 19.03 -11.59 -13.53
CA TYR A 46 18.77 -12.75 -12.69
C TYR A 46 17.77 -13.66 -13.40
N THR A 47 18.09 -14.95 -13.53
CA THR A 47 17.19 -15.93 -14.16
C THR A 47 16.35 -16.63 -13.09
N ALA A 48 15.05 -16.34 -13.09
CA ALA A 48 14.06 -17.04 -12.29
C ALA A 48 13.67 -18.39 -12.92
N PHE A 49 13.12 -19.28 -12.10
CA PHE A 49 12.64 -20.60 -12.52
C PHE A 49 13.70 -21.48 -13.20
N ALA A 50 14.98 -21.34 -12.83
CA ALA A 50 16.10 -22.07 -13.44
C ALA A 50 15.96 -23.61 -13.40
N SER A 51 15.14 -24.18 -12.50
CA SER A 51 14.82 -25.61 -12.45
C SER A 51 13.81 -26.07 -13.51
N ARG A 52 13.15 -25.14 -14.21
CA ARG A 52 12.21 -25.41 -15.30
C ARG A 52 12.93 -25.48 -16.65
N LYS A 53 12.21 -25.93 -17.68
CA LYS A 53 12.71 -25.98 -19.07
C LYS A 53 13.11 -24.57 -19.52
N LYS A 54 14.09 -24.47 -20.43
CA LYS A 54 14.62 -23.18 -20.91
C LYS A 54 13.54 -22.20 -21.39
N SER A 55 12.46 -22.70 -21.99
CA SER A 55 11.33 -21.89 -22.47
C SER A 55 10.48 -21.25 -21.37
N GLU A 56 10.57 -21.75 -20.13
CA GLU A 56 9.82 -21.25 -18.96
C GLU A 56 10.70 -20.39 -18.04
N GLN A 57 12.00 -20.25 -18.36
CA GLN A 57 12.93 -19.43 -17.60
C GLN A 57 12.75 -17.96 -17.97
N VAL A 58 12.68 -17.11 -16.95
CA VAL A 58 12.49 -15.66 -17.14
C VAL A 58 13.71 -14.95 -16.57
N THR A 59 14.36 -14.15 -17.41
CA THR A 59 15.50 -13.31 -17.00
C THR A 59 15.05 -11.87 -16.93
N ALA A 60 15.21 -11.27 -15.76
CA ALA A 60 14.95 -9.84 -15.54
C ALA A 60 15.87 -9.34 -14.41
N ARG A 61 15.64 -8.12 -13.94
CA ARG A 61 16.43 -7.55 -12.84
C ARG A 61 15.95 -8.05 -11.48
N LEU A 62 16.91 -8.23 -10.58
CA LEU A 62 16.67 -8.50 -9.17
C LEU A 62 17.17 -7.30 -8.37
N ILE A 63 16.24 -6.51 -7.83
CA ILE A 63 16.57 -5.36 -6.99
C ILE A 63 16.51 -5.82 -5.53
N VAL A 64 17.52 -5.44 -4.75
CA VAL A 64 17.66 -5.87 -3.37
C VAL A 64 17.78 -4.64 -2.50
N ARG A 65 16.85 -4.51 -1.56
CA ARG A 65 16.99 -3.58 -0.45
C ARG A 65 17.55 -4.31 0.76
N ARG A 66 18.50 -3.73 1.49
CA ARG A 66 18.91 -4.21 2.80
C ARG A 66 18.75 -3.13 3.87
N ALA A 67 18.32 -3.52 5.06
CA ALA A 67 18.28 -2.66 6.24
C ALA A 67 19.09 -3.35 7.35
N ARG A 68 19.72 -2.56 8.22
CA ARG A 68 20.41 -3.12 9.38
C ARG A 68 19.39 -3.71 10.33
N ASP A 69 19.70 -4.90 10.83
CA ASP A 69 19.00 -5.50 11.94
C ASP A 69 19.43 -4.74 13.20
N LEU A 70 18.54 -3.97 13.81
CA LEU A 70 18.84 -3.18 15.00
C LEU A 70 18.51 -3.92 16.30
N ASP A 71 18.17 -5.21 16.22
CA ASP A 71 17.58 -6.05 17.27
C ASP A 71 18.40 -6.20 18.57
N LYS A 72 19.58 -5.56 18.70
CA LYS A 72 20.27 -5.44 20.00
C LYS A 72 20.95 -4.07 20.20
N PRO A 73 20.39 -3.16 21.03
CA PRO A 73 21.23 -2.13 21.62
C PRO A 73 22.31 -2.82 22.45
N ALA A 74 23.57 -2.48 22.21
CA ALA A 74 24.69 -2.98 22.99
C ALA A 74 24.49 -2.59 24.47
N THR A 75 24.04 -3.55 25.27
CA THR A 75 23.96 -3.38 26.73
C THR A 75 25.39 -3.50 27.27
N ILE A 76 25.77 -2.61 28.19
CA ILE A 76 27.13 -2.58 28.77
C ILE A 76 27.47 -3.98 29.33
N GLY A 77 28.40 -4.68 28.66
CA GLY A 77 28.86 -6.02 29.04
C GLY A 77 28.52 -7.15 28.06
N GLU A 78 27.68 -6.94 27.05
CA GLU A 78 27.51 -7.91 25.96
C GLU A 78 28.54 -7.68 24.84
N GLN A 79 29.08 -8.76 24.26
CA GLN A 79 29.81 -8.68 22.99
C GLN A 79 28.85 -8.12 21.93
N GLY A 80 29.12 -6.90 21.45
CA GLY A 80 28.41 -6.33 20.31
C GLY A 80 28.48 -7.24 19.07
N GLU A 81 27.64 -6.97 18.07
CA GLU A 81 27.65 -7.74 16.81
C GLU A 81 29.07 -7.84 16.24
N LEU A 82 29.57 -9.07 16.06
CA LEU A 82 30.86 -9.31 15.39
C LEU A 82 30.83 -8.82 13.93
N PHE A 83 29.65 -8.87 13.30
CA PHE A 83 29.40 -8.37 11.96
C PHE A 83 27.98 -7.80 11.88
N PRO A 84 27.76 -6.69 11.15
CA PRO A 84 26.42 -6.12 11.01
C PRO A 84 25.47 -7.14 10.39
N VAL A 85 24.38 -7.45 11.09
CA VAL A 85 23.32 -8.30 10.54
C VAL A 85 22.44 -7.44 9.62
N TRP A 86 22.20 -7.96 8.42
CA TRP A 86 21.40 -7.28 7.40
C TRP A 86 20.16 -8.11 7.09
N ARG A 87 18.99 -7.46 7.10
CA ARG A 87 17.76 -8.02 6.55
C ARG A 87 17.66 -7.64 5.08
N TYR A 88 17.42 -8.63 4.23
CA TYR A 88 17.38 -8.46 2.77
C TYR A 88 15.96 -8.64 2.24
N HIS A 89 15.51 -7.66 1.46
CA HIS A 89 14.21 -7.63 0.79
C HIS A 89 14.41 -7.57 -0.73
N PRO A 90 14.67 -8.73 -1.38
CA PRO A 90 14.81 -8.81 -2.81
C PRO A 90 13.44 -8.84 -3.50
N PHE A 91 13.30 -8.16 -4.64
CA PHE A 91 12.16 -8.31 -5.54
C PHE A 91 12.61 -8.40 -7.00
N PHE A 92 11.92 -9.25 -7.75
CA PHE A 92 12.21 -9.54 -9.16
C PHE A 92 11.26 -8.73 -10.03
N THR A 93 11.77 -8.02 -11.03
CA THR A 93 10.95 -7.14 -11.87
C THR A 93 11.54 -6.99 -13.27
N ASP A 94 10.68 -6.74 -14.25
CA ASP A 94 11.01 -6.29 -15.60
C ASP A 94 10.73 -4.78 -15.80
N ASN A 95 10.32 -4.07 -14.74
CA ASN A 95 10.08 -2.63 -14.78
C ASN A 95 11.34 -1.88 -15.22
N ALA A 96 11.22 -1.09 -16.29
CA ALA A 96 12.30 -0.31 -16.89
C ALA A 96 12.67 0.96 -16.09
N ALA A 97 11.89 1.34 -15.08
CA ALA A 97 12.17 2.49 -14.23
C ALA A 97 13.56 2.41 -13.58
N PRO A 98 14.19 3.55 -13.25
CA PRO A 98 15.45 3.57 -12.49
C PRO A 98 15.34 2.78 -11.18
N THR A 99 16.42 2.12 -10.77
CA THR A 99 16.45 1.20 -9.60
C THR A 99 15.76 1.77 -8.36
N LEU A 100 16.09 3.01 -7.97
CA LEU A 100 15.53 3.65 -6.78
C LEU A 100 14.06 4.02 -6.94
N GLN A 101 13.60 4.31 -8.15
CA GLN A 101 12.19 4.54 -8.43
C GLN A 101 11.41 3.22 -8.33
N ALA A 102 11.90 2.15 -8.98
CA ALA A 102 11.28 0.84 -8.94
C ALA A 102 11.22 0.28 -7.51
N GLU A 103 12.29 0.43 -6.72
CA GLU A 103 12.31 0.02 -5.31
C GLU A 103 11.29 0.81 -4.49
N ARG A 104 11.23 2.13 -4.66
CA ARG A 104 10.25 2.98 -3.98
C ARG A 104 8.82 2.59 -4.33
N GLU A 105 8.53 2.37 -5.60
CA GLU A 105 7.21 1.94 -6.09
C GLU A 105 6.82 0.56 -5.55
N HIS A 106 7.74 -0.41 -5.58
CA HIS A 106 7.52 -1.73 -4.99
C HIS A 106 7.22 -1.63 -3.49
N ARG A 107 7.92 -0.75 -2.77
CA ARG A 107 7.66 -0.50 -1.34
C ARG A 107 6.29 0.15 -1.10
N HIS A 108 5.82 1.00 -2.02
CA HIS A 108 4.47 1.57 -1.95
C HIS A 108 3.35 0.53 -2.16
N HIS A 109 3.64 -0.67 -2.64
CA HIS A 109 2.63 -1.71 -2.85
C HIS A 109 1.86 -2.08 -1.56
N ALA A 110 2.38 -1.77 -0.37
CA ALA A 110 1.70 -1.92 0.92
C ALA A 110 0.34 -1.18 1.03
N VAL A 111 0.01 -0.29 0.09
CA VAL A 111 -1.32 0.36 0.03
C VAL A 111 -2.44 -0.66 -0.22
N ILE A 112 -2.19 -1.76 -0.94
CA ILE A 112 -3.25 -2.74 -1.25
C ILE A 112 -3.81 -3.40 0.01
N GLU A 113 -3.00 -3.57 1.06
CA GLU A 113 -3.43 -4.18 2.32
C GLU A 113 -4.47 -3.33 3.03
N GLN A 114 -4.32 -2.00 3.00
CA GLN A 114 -5.31 -1.07 3.55
C GLN A 114 -6.62 -1.14 2.76
N VAL A 115 -6.55 -1.24 1.43
CA VAL A 115 -7.74 -1.42 0.58
C VAL A 115 -8.44 -2.75 0.88
N ILE A 116 -7.68 -3.83 1.03
CA ILE A 116 -8.21 -5.15 1.40
C ILE A 116 -8.86 -5.09 2.79
N ALA A 117 -8.21 -4.50 3.78
CA ALA A 117 -8.76 -4.34 5.12
C ALA A 117 -10.06 -3.53 5.10
N ASP A 118 -10.10 -2.39 4.41
CA ASP A 118 -11.29 -1.54 4.28
C ASP A 118 -12.43 -2.27 3.54
N SER A 119 -12.09 -3.03 2.49
CA SER A 119 -13.07 -3.85 1.74
C SER A 119 -13.73 -4.92 2.61
N LYS A 120 -12.93 -5.61 3.44
CA LYS A 120 -13.37 -6.65 4.37
C LYS A 120 -14.12 -6.07 5.57
N ALA A 121 -13.88 -4.80 5.91
CA ALA A 121 -14.66 -4.07 6.90
C ALA A 121 -15.98 -3.51 6.33
N ALA A 122 -16.23 -3.67 5.03
CA ALA A 122 -17.38 -3.13 4.31
C ALA A 122 -18.13 -4.23 3.54
N ALA A 123 -18.45 -4.01 2.26
CA ALA A 123 -19.32 -4.87 1.47
C ALA A 123 -18.77 -6.28 1.23
N LEU A 124 -17.46 -6.51 1.37
CA LEU A 124 -16.86 -7.83 1.18
C LEU A 124 -16.72 -8.63 2.49
N ALA A 125 -17.18 -8.09 3.63
CA ALA A 125 -17.25 -8.83 4.90
C ALA A 125 -18.14 -10.08 4.77
N HIS A 126 -19.29 -9.92 4.11
CA HIS A 126 -20.28 -10.96 3.90
C HIS A 126 -20.86 -10.87 2.49
N LEU A 127 -20.63 -11.91 1.70
CA LEU A 127 -21.21 -12.01 0.36
C LEU A 127 -22.72 -12.32 0.48
N PRO A 128 -23.58 -11.65 -0.30
CA PRO A 128 -25.03 -11.66 -0.09
C PRO A 128 -25.72 -12.94 -0.59
N SER A 129 -25.02 -13.83 -1.29
CA SER A 129 -25.62 -15.00 -1.94
C SER A 129 -24.73 -16.24 -1.85
N GLY A 130 -25.34 -17.43 -1.93
CA GLY A 130 -24.63 -18.69 -2.16
C GLY A 130 -24.23 -18.91 -3.63
N HIS A 131 -24.69 -18.08 -4.56
CA HIS A 131 -24.39 -18.22 -5.99
C HIS A 131 -23.15 -17.42 -6.40
N PHE A 132 -22.19 -18.10 -7.06
CA PHE A 132 -20.94 -17.50 -7.50
C PHE A 132 -21.13 -16.27 -8.41
N ASN A 133 -22.00 -16.36 -9.42
CA ASN A 133 -22.24 -15.27 -10.37
C ASN A 133 -22.85 -14.03 -9.70
N ALA A 134 -23.71 -14.22 -8.68
CA ALA A 134 -24.26 -13.10 -7.92
C ALA A 134 -23.17 -12.39 -7.10
N ASN A 135 -22.25 -13.16 -6.51
CA ASN A 135 -21.13 -12.61 -5.76
C ASN A 135 -20.06 -11.96 -6.66
N ALA A 136 -19.88 -12.45 -7.89
CA ALA A 136 -19.05 -11.79 -8.89
C ALA A 136 -19.62 -10.41 -9.30
N ALA A 137 -20.94 -10.33 -9.48
CA ALA A 137 -21.61 -9.06 -9.69
C ALA A 137 -21.48 -8.13 -8.47
N TRP A 138 -21.63 -8.68 -7.25
CA TRP A 138 -21.45 -7.93 -6.01
C TRP A 138 -20.04 -7.33 -5.88
N LEU A 139 -19.00 -8.11 -6.20
CA LEU A 139 -17.62 -7.63 -6.20
C LEU A 139 -17.43 -6.46 -7.17
N THR A 140 -18.01 -6.56 -8.38
CA THR A 140 -17.97 -5.48 -9.38
C THR A 140 -18.66 -4.22 -8.87
N LEU A 141 -19.85 -4.35 -8.27
CA LEU A 141 -20.59 -3.23 -7.70
C LEU A 141 -19.83 -2.57 -6.54
N TRP A 142 -19.23 -3.38 -5.66
CA TRP A 142 -18.35 -2.87 -4.61
C TRP A 142 -17.18 -2.07 -5.19
N ALA A 143 -16.49 -2.59 -6.20
CA ALA A 143 -15.35 -1.90 -6.81
C ALA A 143 -15.75 -0.54 -7.40
N ILE A 144 -16.91 -0.47 -8.07
CA ILE A 144 -17.47 0.79 -8.58
C ILE A 144 -17.77 1.75 -7.42
N ALA A 145 -18.52 1.30 -6.41
CA ALA A 145 -18.90 2.13 -5.27
C ALA A 145 -17.68 2.63 -4.48
N TYR A 146 -16.67 1.78 -4.29
CA TYR A 146 -15.42 2.13 -3.64
C TYR A 146 -14.69 3.24 -4.40
N ASN A 147 -14.53 3.10 -5.72
CA ASN A 147 -13.87 4.13 -6.54
C ASN A 147 -14.64 5.46 -6.53
N LEU A 148 -15.98 5.42 -6.59
CA LEU A 148 -16.82 6.62 -6.48
C LEU A 148 -16.65 7.30 -5.12
N LEU A 149 -16.63 6.53 -4.03
CA LEU A 149 -16.41 7.08 -2.68
C LEU A 149 -15.02 7.68 -2.53
N ARG A 150 -13.98 7.04 -3.08
CA ARG A 150 -12.62 7.58 -3.06
C ARG A 150 -12.51 8.88 -3.86
N ALA A 151 -13.15 8.96 -5.03
CA ALA A 151 -13.22 10.19 -5.82
C ALA A 151 -13.95 11.31 -5.06
N ALA A 152 -15.11 11.00 -4.46
CA ALA A 152 -15.83 11.96 -3.61
C ALA A 152 -14.96 12.43 -2.43
N GLY A 153 -14.30 11.51 -1.72
CA GLY A 153 -13.40 11.86 -0.62
C GLY A 153 -12.27 12.80 -1.04
N ALA A 154 -11.70 12.58 -2.23
CA ALA A 154 -10.65 13.43 -2.79
C ALA A 154 -11.13 14.86 -3.12
N LEU A 155 -12.35 15.00 -3.62
CA LEU A 155 -12.96 16.31 -3.90
C LEU A 155 -13.41 17.03 -2.63
N ALA A 156 -13.84 16.29 -1.60
CA ALA A 156 -14.37 16.87 -0.37
C ALA A 156 -13.31 17.60 0.48
N SER A 157 -12.14 16.98 0.71
CA SER A 157 -11.02 17.59 1.45
C SER A 157 -9.78 16.69 1.50
N ALA A 158 -8.63 17.24 1.88
CA ALA A 158 -7.41 16.46 2.14
C ALA A 158 -7.55 15.37 3.21
N PHE A 159 -8.40 15.58 4.24
CA PHE A 159 -8.70 14.56 5.25
C PHE A 159 -9.49 13.39 4.64
N HIS A 160 -10.59 13.70 3.96
CA HIS A 160 -11.46 12.70 3.35
C HIS A 160 -10.76 11.92 2.21
N ALA A 161 -9.79 12.52 1.52
CA ALA A 161 -8.98 11.84 0.51
C ALA A 161 -8.24 10.59 1.04
N LYS A 162 -7.98 10.54 2.35
CA LYS A 162 -7.29 9.44 3.02
C LYS A 162 -8.19 8.63 3.96
N ALA A 163 -9.47 9.00 4.09
CA ALA A 163 -10.41 8.35 5.00
C ALA A 163 -10.84 6.96 4.52
N THR A 164 -11.26 6.11 5.46
CA THR A 164 -11.81 4.77 5.19
C THR A 164 -13.21 4.88 4.57
N THR A 165 -13.67 3.80 3.93
CA THR A 165 -15.03 3.73 3.37
C THR A 165 -16.11 4.00 4.41
N ALA A 166 -15.93 3.50 5.64
CA ALA A 166 -16.87 3.73 6.73
C ALA A 166 -16.99 5.21 7.10
N THR A 167 -15.85 5.90 7.24
CA THR A 167 -15.82 7.34 7.54
C THR A 167 -16.43 8.17 6.41
N LEU A 168 -16.07 7.87 5.15
CA LEU A 168 -16.65 8.55 3.99
C LEU A 168 -18.16 8.40 3.94
N ARG A 169 -18.68 7.20 4.21
CA ARG A 169 -20.12 6.98 4.29
C ARG A 169 -20.76 7.78 5.42
N ALA A 170 -20.20 7.76 6.61
CA ALA A 170 -20.74 8.48 7.76
C ALA A 170 -20.73 10.01 7.56
N HIS A 171 -19.67 10.54 6.96
CA HIS A 171 -19.47 11.99 6.86
C HIS A 171 -20.12 12.59 5.62
N LEU A 172 -20.11 11.87 4.48
CA LEU A 172 -20.47 12.42 3.18
C LEU A 172 -21.75 11.85 2.57
N VAL A 173 -22.14 10.62 2.93
CA VAL A 173 -23.27 9.91 2.28
C VAL A 173 -24.48 9.82 3.20
N HIS A 174 -24.29 9.31 4.42
CA HIS A 174 -25.33 9.14 5.42
C HIS A 174 -25.65 10.46 6.15
N VAL A 175 -25.69 11.56 5.41
CA VAL A 175 -26.06 12.87 5.95
C VAL A 175 -27.58 12.92 6.08
N PRO A 176 -28.13 13.07 7.30
CA PRO A 176 -29.58 13.16 7.45
C PRO A 176 -30.09 14.43 6.76
N ALA A 177 -31.08 14.27 5.90
CA ALA A 177 -31.65 15.37 5.14
C ALA A 177 -33.16 15.25 5.06
N ARG A 178 -33.87 16.38 5.20
CA ARG A 178 -35.31 16.44 4.89
C ARG A 178 -35.48 16.84 3.44
N ILE A 179 -36.17 16.00 2.67
CA ILE A 179 -36.47 16.24 1.26
C ILE A 179 -37.77 17.04 1.16
N ALA A 180 -37.71 18.21 0.54
CA ALA A 180 -38.89 18.97 0.12
C ALA A 180 -38.97 18.98 -1.42
N ARG A 181 -40.18 18.82 -1.95
CA ARG A 181 -40.44 18.84 -3.41
C ARG A 181 -41.43 19.95 -3.71
N SER A 182 -41.05 20.87 -4.59
CA SER A 182 -41.92 21.95 -5.06
C SER A 182 -41.57 22.33 -6.49
N ALA A 183 -42.57 22.56 -7.34
CA ALA A 183 -42.40 23.04 -8.71
C ALA A 183 -41.27 22.35 -9.51
N ARG A 184 -41.25 21.00 -9.51
CA ARG A 184 -40.22 20.15 -10.16
C ARG A 184 -38.79 20.33 -9.62
N ARG A 185 -38.60 21.00 -8.48
CA ARG A 185 -37.33 21.11 -7.75
C ARG A 185 -37.34 20.23 -6.51
N ILE A 186 -36.20 19.59 -6.25
CA ILE A 186 -35.91 18.89 -5.00
C ILE A 186 -35.02 19.81 -4.17
N THR A 187 -35.44 20.13 -2.95
CA THR A 187 -34.64 20.86 -1.96
C THR A 187 -34.27 19.91 -0.83
N LEU A 188 -32.98 19.80 -0.53
CA LEU A 188 -32.46 19.04 0.60
C LEU A 188 -32.20 20.01 1.75
N HIS A 189 -33.00 19.90 2.82
CA HIS A 189 -32.73 20.60 4.06
C HIS A 189 -31.75 19.75 4.88
N LEU A 190 -30.51 20.22 4.94
CA LEU A 190 -29.42 19.58 5.68
C LEU A 190 -29.43 20.04 7.15
N PRO A 191 -28.70 19.34 8.05
CA PRO A 191 -28.59 19.74 9.45
C PRO A 191 -27.98 21.14 9.58
N HIS A 192 -28.02 21.75 10.76
CA HIS A 192 -27.25 22.98 10.99
C HIS A 192 -26.00 22.65 11.80
N ASN A 193 -24.90 23.37 11.54
CA ASN A 193 -23.64 23.27 12.29
C ASN A 193 -23.07 21.84 12.39
N TRP A 194 -23.27 21.00 11.36
CA TRP A 194 -22.65 19.68 11.38
C TRP A 194 -21.16 19.79 10.99
N PRO A 195 -20.24 19.01 11.62
CA PRO A 195 -18.80 19.22 11.48
C PRO A 195 -18.25 19.12 10.04
N TRP A 196 -18.96 18.40 9.17
CA TRP A 196 -18.51 18.08 7.81
C TRP A 196 -19.18 18.92 6.74
N GLN A 197 -19.91 19.98 7.12
CA GLN A 197 -20.67 20.81 6.18
C GLN A 197 -19.80 21.36 5.06
N HIS A 198 -18.66 21.97 5.40
CA HIS A 198 -17.76 22.53 4.40
C HIS A 198 -17.23 21.48 3.42
N ALA A 199 -16.79 20.32 3.92
CA ALA A 199 -16.28 19.24 3.08
C ALA A 199 -17.39 18.64 2.18
N TRP A 200 -18.60 18.52 2.69
CA TRP A 200 -19.75 18.04 1.91
C TRP A 200 -20.14 19.02 0.80
N THR A 201 -20.20 20.32 1.11
CA THR A 201 -20.52 21.36 0.13
C THR A 201 -19.47 21.43 -0.98
N HIS A 202 -18.18 21.27 -0.64
CA HIS A 202 -17.09 21.21 -1.61
C HIS A 202 -17.23 20.13 -2.69
N LEU A 203 -17.99 19.07 -2.46
CA LEU A 203 -18.28 18.05 -3.47
C LEU A 203 -19.02 18.60 -4.70
N PHE A 204 -19.75 19.70 -4.53
CA PHE A 204 -20.68 20.24 -5.53
C PHE A 204 -20.23 21.59 -6.09
N ASP A 205 -19.23 22.22 -5.48
CA ASP A 205 -18.75 23.56 -5.83
C ASP A 205 -17.52 23.55 -6.75
N THR A 206 -17.07 22.37 -7.21
CA THR A 206 -15.96 22.18 -8.16
C THR A 206 -16.39 22.25 -9.62
#